data_AF-A0A1V4W2D1-F1
#
_entry.id   AF-A0A1V4W2D1-F1
#
_cell.length_a   1.000
_cell.length_b   1.000
_cell.length_c   1.000
_cell.angle_alpha   90.00
_cell.angle_beta   90.00
_cell.angle_gamma   90.00
#
_symmetry.space_group_name_H-M   'P 1'
#
loop_
_entity.id
_entity.type
_entity.pdbx_description
1 polymer ?
#
loop_
_entity_poly.entity_id
_entity_poly.type
_entity_poly.pdbx_seq_one_letter_code
_entity_poly.pdbx_strand_id
1 'polypeptide(L)'
;MFHDPTAFRSDILISVKKDVPGEKNAALSGTFVSRTFDGGYNAFPTFVREMDQYLSESGKKAKDYYVHYAYCPKCAKKFGHNYMILFAEVSNN
;
A
#
# COMPACT_ATOMS: atom_id res chain seq x y z
N MET A 1 5.37 5.26 1.30
CA MET A 1 4.19 4.49 0.88
C MET A 1 3.64 5.16 -0.36
N PHE A 2 3.06 4.38 -1.26
CA PHE A 2 2.42 4.85 -2.48
C PHE A 2 0.91 4.74 -2.29
N HIS A 3 0.20 5.76 -2.74
CA HIS A 3 -1.26 5.81 -2.77
C HIS A 3 -1.68 6.34 -4.14
N ASP A 4 -2.49 5.57 -4.86
CA ASP A 4 -2.87 5.86 -6.23
C ASP A 4 -4.35 6.26 -6.29
N PRO A 5 -4.72 7.52 -5.98
CA PRO A 5 -6.12 7.94 -5.92
C PRO A 5 -6.82 7.90 -7.27
N THR A 6 -6.07 7.95 -8.38
CA THR A 6 -6.59 7.80 -9.74
C THR A 6 -5.57 7.06 -10.62
N ALA A 7 -6.01 6.57 -11.78
CA ALA A 7 -5.13 5.87 -12.73
C ALA A 7 -3.96 6.71 -13.27
N PHE A 8 -4.01 8.05 -13.13
CA PHE A 8 -3.00 8.98 -13.66
C PHE A 8 -2.30 9.79 -12.56
N ARG A 9 -2.52 9.46 -11.29
CA ARG A 9 -1.90 10.14 -10.16
C ARG A 9 -1.46 9.14 -9.10
N SER A 10 -0.23 9.30 -8.65
CA SER A 10 0.34 8.59 -7.51
C SER A 10 0.89 9.60 -6.51
N ASP A 11 0.49 9.46 -5.26
CA ASP A 11 1.01 10.21 -4.13
C ASP A 11 2.08 9.36 -3.42
N ILE A 12 3.28 9.90 -3.27
CA ILE A 12 4.38 9.27 -2.52
C ILE A 12 4.44 9.88 -1.12
N LEU A 13 4.07 9.09 -0.14
CA LEU A 13 4.07 9.45 1.28
C LEU A 13 5.38 9.02 1.92
N ILE A 14 6.13 9.97 2.45
CA ILE A 14 7.42 9.73 3.11
C ILE A 14 7.23 9.90 4.61
N SER A 15 7.64 8.89 5.39
CA SER A 15 7.56 8.96 6.84
C SER A 15 8.59 9.97 7.36
N VAL A 16 8.14 10.89 8.20
CA VAL A 16 8.95 11.95 8.82
C VAL A 16 8.72 11.95 10.33
N LYS A 17 9.73 12.40 11.09
CA LYS A 17 9.64 12.49 12.56
C LYS A 17 8.89 13.73 13.05
N LYS A 18 8.79 14.76 12.21
CA LYS A 18 8.16 16.06 12.50
C LYS A 18 7.73 16.69 11.18
N ASP A 19 6.83 17.66 11.26
CA ASP A 19 6.40 18.42 10.09
C ASP A 19 7.59 19.07 9.38
N VAL A 20 7.55 19.01 8.05
CA VAL A 20 8.55 19.60 7.17
C VAL A 20 8.02 20.94 6.67
N PRO A 21 8.64 22.09 7.05
CA PRO A 21 8.17 23.41 6.61
C PRO A 21 8.19 23.55 5.09
N GLY A 22 7.14 24.16 4.53
CA GLY A 22 7.02 24.37 3.08
C GLY A 22 6.50 23.16 2.28
N GLU A 23 6.39 22.00 2.92
CA GLU A 23 5.88 20.77 2.29
C GLU A 23 4.43 20.50 2.68
N LYS A 24 3.76 19.66 1.88
CA LYS A 24 2.42 19.16 2.19
C LYS A 24 2.51 18.03 3.22
N ASN A 25 2.51 18.40 4.49
CA ASN A 25 2.44 17.44 5.59
C ASN A 25 1.08 16.75 5.61
N ALA A 26 1.08 15.43 5.79
CA ALA A 26 -0.13 14.62 5.86
C ALA A 26 0.00 13.60 7.00
N ALA A 27 -1.09 13.42 7.75
CA ALA A 27 -1.19 12.37 8.75
C ALA A 27 -2.06 11.24 8.22
N LEU A 28 -1.61 10.00 8.38
CA LEU A 28 -2.39 8.81 8.10
C LEU A 28 -2.98 8.30 9.41
N SER A 29 -4.29 8.43 9.55
CA SER A 29 -5.04 8.03 10.74
C SER A 29 -6.16 7.08 10.36
N GLY A 30 -6.43 6.10 11.22
CA GLY A 30 -7.47 5.10 10.98
C GLY A 30 -7.04 3.72 11.45
N THR A 31 -7.86 2.73 11.13
CA THR A 31 -7.53 1.32 11.36
C THR A 31 -7.03 0.72 10.07
N PHE A 32 -5.84 0.12 10.10
CA PHE A 32 -5.23 -0.49 8.93
C PHE A 32 -5.03 -1.98 9.16
N VAL A 33 -5.28 -2.77 8.12
CA VAL A 33 -4.88 -4.18 8.06
C VAL A 33 -3.76 -4.29 7.04
N SER A 34 -2.62 -4.85 7.44
CA SER A 34 -1.47 -5.00 6.56
C SER A 34 -1.22 -6.45 6.19
N ARG A 35 -0.83 -6.71 4.94
CA ARG A 35 -0.37 -8.03 4.49
C ARG A 35 0.77 -7.89 3.49
N THR A 36 1.72 -8.83 3.55
CA THR A 36 2.88 -8.87 2.65
C THR A 36 2.65 -9.90 1.56
N PHE A 37 3.02 -9.54 0.34
CA PHE A 37 2.92 -10.35 -0.87
C PHE A 37 4.28 -10.41 -1.57
N ASP A 38 4.60 -11.54 -2.20
CA ASP A 38 5.81 -11.72 -3.01
C ASP A 38 5.41 -11.81 -4.49
N GLY A 39 5.89 -10.86 -5.28
CA GLY A 39 5.72 -10.85 -6.73
C GLY A 39 6.09 -9.54 -7.39
N GLY A 40 6.13 -9.55 -8.72
CA GLY A 40 6.39 -8.36 -9.54
C GLY A 40 5.29 -7.31 -9.43
N TYR A 41 5.58 -6.07 -9.83
CA TYR A 41 4.62 -4.95 -9.80
C TYR A 41 3.31 -5.22 -10.56
N ASN A 42 3.37 -6.02 -11.63
CA ASN A 42 2.19 -6.41 -12.41
C ASN A 42 1.25 -7.37 -11.67
N ALA A 43 1.69 -7.99 -10.57
CA ALA A 43 0.84 -8.84 -9.73
C ALA A 43 -0.03 -8.04 -8.74
N PHE A 44 0.15 -6.72 -8.66
CA PHE A 44 -0.60 -5.84 -7.75
C PHE A 44 -2.13 -6.05 -7.82
N PRO A 45 -2.80 -6.11 -8.99
CA PRO A 45 -4.25 -6.32 -9.03
C PRO A 45 -4.69 -7.67 -8.45
N THR A 46 -3.84 -8.70 -8.55
CA THR A 46 -4.07 -10.00 -7.93
C THR A 46 -3.98 -9.89 -6.40
N PHE A 47 -2.96 -9.20 -5.89
CA PHE A 47 -2.76 -9.01 -4.45
C PHE A 47 -3.88 -8.18 -3.81
N VAL A 48 -4.43 -7.18 -4.51
CA VAL A 48 -5.61 -6.46 -4.05
C VAL A 48 -6.82 -7.39 -3.92
N ARG A 49 -7.08 -8.25 -4.90
CA ARG A 49 -8.19 -9.23 -4.83
C ARG A 49 -8.01 -10.23 -3.68
N GLU A 50 -6.80 -10.74 -3.49
CA GLU A 50 -6.48 -11.63 -2.37
C GLU A 50 -6.66 -10.94 -1.01
N MET A 51 -6.28 -9.66 -0.92
CA MET A 51 -6.48 -8.84 0.27
C MET A 51 -7.96 -8.57 0.53
N ASP A 52 -8.74 -8.23 -0.50
CA ASP A 52 -10.20 -8.05 -0.40
C ASP A 52 -10.90 -9.32 0.07
N GLN A 53 -10.52 -10.49 -0.47
CA GLN A 53 -11.04 -11.77 -0.02
C GLN A 53 -10.74 -11.99 1.47
N TYR A 54 -9.47 -11.83 1.87
CA TYR A 54 -9.04 -11.98 3.26
C TYR A 54 -9.79 -11.04 4.22
N LEU A 55 -10.01 -9.78 3.81
CA LEU A 55 -10.78 -8.82 4.59
C LEU A 55 -12.25 -9.25 4.73
N SER A 56 -12.86 -9.72 3.63
CA SER A 56 -14.26 -10.16 3.64
C SER A 56 -14.51 -11.39 4.52
N GLU A 57 -13.57 -12.35 4.55
CA GLU A 57 -13.58 -13.50 5.47
C GLU A 57 -13.56 -13.04 6.94
N SER A 58 -13.00 -11.86 7.20
CA SER A 58 -12.94 -11.22 8.52
C SER A 58 -14.07 -10.21 8.77
N GLY A 59 -15.08 -10.13 7.89
CA GLY A 59 -16.18 -9.17 8.00
C GLY A 59 -15.78 -7.71 7.78
N LYS A 60 -14.63 -7.46 7.15
CA LYS A 60 -14.07 -6.12 6.88
C LYS A 60 -14.11 -5.81 5.39
N LYS A 61 -14.03 -4.53 5.07
CA LYS A 61 -13.91 -4.04 3.69
C LYS A 61 -12.87 -2.93 3.64
N ALA A 62 -11.99 -2.97 2.64
CA ALA A 62 -11.06 -1.89 2.38
C ALA A 62 -11.81 -0.65 1.86
N LYS A 63 -11.48 0.51 2.42
CA LYS A 63 -11.87 1.82 1.88
C LYS A 63 -10.85 2.32 0.88
N ASP A 64 -9.58 2.05 1.18
CA ASP A 64 -8.44 2.57 0.45
C ASP A 64 -7.21 1.64 0.66
N TYR A 65 -6.23 1.75 -0.22
CA TYR A 65 -5.02 0.94 -0.23
C TYR A 65 -3.76 1.80 -0.33
N TYR A 66 -2.83 1.54 0.58
CA TYR A 66 -1.47 2.09 0.56
C TYR A 66 -0.49 0.96 0.37
N VAL A 67 0.56 1.18 -0.43
CA VAL A 67 1.56 0.15 -0.69
C VAL A 67 2.96 0.61 -0.34
N HIS A 68 3.69 -0.27 0.32
CA HIS A 68 5.14 -0.16 0.49
C HIS A 68 5.82 -1.18 -0.42
N TYR A 69 6.54 -0.69 -1.42
CA TYR A 69 7.42 -1.52 -2.25
C TYR A 69 8.77 -1.65 -1.56
N ALA A 70 9.16 -2.87 -1.18
CA ALA A 70 10.46 -3.10 -0.55
C ALA A 70 11.61 -2.82 -1.53
N TYR A 71 11.41 -3.14 -2.81
CA TYR A 71 12.40 -2.99 -3.86
C TYR A 71 11.98 -1.99 -4.92
N CYS A 72 12.97 -1.37 -5.54
CA CYS A 72 12.83 -0.59 -6.76
C CYS A 72 12.73 -1.51 -8.00
N PRO A 73 12.26 -1.06 -9.18
CA PRO A 73 12.13 -1.92 -10.36
C PRO A 73 13.45 -2.57 -10.79
N LYS A 74 14.58 -1.86 -10.67
CA LYS A 74 15.91 -2.43 -10.96
C LYS A 74 16.34 -3.47 -9.92
N CYS A 75 16.00 -3.22 -8.66
CA CYS A 75 16.30 -4.07 -7.52
C CYS A 75 15.53 -5.39 -7.63
N ALA A 76 14.21 -5.31 -7.89
CA ALA A 76 13.35 -6.46 -8.15
C ALA A 76 13.88 -7.33 -9.30
N LYS A 77 14.30 -6.71 -10.42
CA LYS A 77 14.91 -7.43 -11.54
C LYS A 77 16.23 -8.12 -11.17
N LYS A 78 17.06 -7.47 -10.34
CA LYS A 78 18.34 -8.03 -9.89
C LYS A 78 18.17 -9.24 -8.99
N PHE A 79 17.21 -9.18 -8.05
CA PHE A 79 17.02 -10.20 -7.02
C PHE A 79 16.01 -11.28 -7.42
N GLY A 80 15.25 -11.10 -8.51
CA GLY A 80 14.27 -12.07 -9.00
C GLY A 80 12.98 -12.13 -8.19
N HIS A 81 12.89 -11.41 -7.07
CA HIS A 81 11.75 -11.35 -6.16
C HIS A 81 11.46 -9.91 -5.78
N ASN A 82 10.24 -9.63 -5.35
CA ASN A 82 9.85 -8.31 -4.87
C ASN A 82 8.74 -8.43 -3.83
N TYR A 83 8.96 -7.82 -2.67
CA TYR A 83 7.98 -7.81 -1.60
C TYR A 83 7.17 -6.53 -1.64
N MET A 84 5.86 -6.67 -1.64
CA MET A 84 4.89 -5.59 -1.53
C MET A 84 4.10 -5.74 -0.24
N ILE A 85 4.04 -4.68 0.55
CA ILE A 85 3.21 -4.63 1.76
C ILE A 85 2.01 -3.75 1.44
N LEU A 86 0.83 -4.36 1.37
CA LEU A 86 -0.42 -3.63 1.24
C LEU A 86 -0.93 -3.29 2.63
N PHE A 87 -1.39 -2.05 2.80
CA PHE A 87 -2.11 -1.55 3.97
C PHE A 87 -3.51 -1.16 3.50
N ALA A 88 -4.51 -1.91 3.92
CA ALA A 88 -5.91 -1.59 3.69
C ALA A 88 -6.43 -0.74 4.83
N GLU A 89 -6.91 0.47 4.54
CA GLU A 89 -7.71 1.22 5.52
C GLU A 89 -9.08 0.55 5.62
N VAL A 90 -9.51 0.19 6.83
CA VAL A 90 -10.80 -0.47 7.06
C VAL A 90 -11.69 0.38 7.96
N SER A 91 -13.01 0.33 7.71
CA SER A 91 -14.00 0.67 8.73
C SER A 91 -14.32 -0.55 9.58
N ASN A 92 -14.53 -0.33 10.87
CA ASN A 92 -15.37 -1.25 11.64
C ASN A 92 -16.81 -1.03 11.16
N ASN A 93 -17.46 -2.11 10.71
CA ASN A 93 -18.92 -2.12 10.53
C ASN A 93 -19.62 -2.05 11.89
#